data_AF-A0A433QKI0-F1
#
_entry.id   AF-A0A433QKI0-F1
#
_cell.length_a   1.000
_cell.length_b   1.000
_cell.length_c   1.000
_cell.angle_alpha   90.00
_cell.angle_beta   90.00
_cell.angle_gamma   90.00
#
_symmetry.space_group_name_H-M   'P 1'
#
loop_
_entity.id
_entity.type
_entity.pdbx_description
1 polymer ?
#
loop_
_entity_poly.entity_id
_entity_poly.type
_entity_poly.pdbx_seq_one_letter_code
_entity_poly.pdbx_strand_id
1 'polypeptide(L)'
;MTMVLDERQRLSDDIALDSMVAEVDDEVEPTAEEIAEFQFTWRASVTGSLLGCFVSASNMYLGLKIGWSFESSLFGAIFSFALIKPMSCSLPPWLGGGYFGPKENCSAQTVATTAGSLSAGLVSGIPAMYKLGLLSANPMSDITTLTLWTLCAAFYGLFFAIPLWKYFIIKQDLAFPTHRAAAEMIKSLHESADCEKDAMKKARWLIYTFEIVFLWTIIGFFLPIFDTVHLLYWIGVATSNNTLQIADQVWRWQLTFDFPFFGAGMMTRGATFLVSACSRRGQHVQSIADIPHHRINAIAYGIAGPILMANGLVLEGYVLVRIALMIFFSFTEIFIRYDVLWNAVLGGCRELGNTIRTLLKKAWESTIESDDDPVPLHEQVPVLWWSSGLIISVIFTCAIMRSMFGMPVYQALFAVFLGFLLSFFGIQASGQTDTNPVGSIGKVAQLTFAKMPTESLEALQVTNLMAANIAASAAAQSVDIMGILRQVG
;
A
#
# COMPACT_ATOMS: atom_id res chain seq x y z
N MET A 1 -69.79 44.27 16.60
CA MET A 1 -69.40 43.46 15.42
C MET A 1 -68.35 44.15 14.55
N THR A 2 -68.30 45.49 14.53
CA THR A 2 -67.27 46.30 13.84
C THR A 2 -65.91 46.36 14.57
N MET A 3 -65.88 46.21 15.90
CA MET A 3 -64.63 46.28 16.68
C MET A 3 -63.75 45.01 16.58
N VAL A 4 -64.35 43.85 16.33
CA VAL A 4 -63.65 42.55 16.21
C VAL A 4 -63.04 42.35 14.80
N LEU A 5 -63.57 43.06 13.80
CA LEU A 5 -63.03 43.05 12.44
C LEU A 5 -61.79 43.93 12.34
N ASP A 6 -61.76 45.08 13.02
CA ASP A 6 -60.62 46.01 13.04
C ASP A 6 -59.38 45.40 13.76
N GLU A 7 -59.62 44.60 14.80
CA GLU A 7 -58.56 43.91 15.54
C GLU A 7 -57.95 42.74 14.75
N ARG A 8 -58.76 42.01 13.96
CA ARG A 8 -58.27 40.99 13.03
C ARG A 8 -57.49 41.55 11.85
N GLN A 9 -57.83 42.76 11.41
CA GLN A 9 -57.17 43.41 10.29
C GLN A 9 -55.82 44.02 10.70
N ARG A 10 -55.73 44.56 11.93
CA ARG A 10 -54.44 44.95 12.53
C ARG A 10 -53.51 43.77 12.76
N LEU A 11 -54.03 42.64 13.25
CA LEU A 11 -53.25 41.41 13.40
C LEU A 11 -52.79 40.82 12.06
N SER A 12 -53.53 40.99 10.96
CA SER A 12 -53.05 40.56 9.63
C SER A 12 -52.00 41.48 9.05
N ASP A 13 -52.09 42.79 9.31
CA ASP A 13 -51.14 43.78 8.81
C ASP A 13 -49.81 43.74 9.61
N ASP A 14 -49.85 43.43 10.92
CA ASP A 14 -48.65 43.19 11.73
C ASP A 14 -47.92 41.90 11.32
N ILE A 15 -48.65 40.84 10.95
CA ILE A 15 -48.06 39.60 10.41
C ILE A 15 -47.48 39.83 9.00
N ALA A 16 -48.10 40.71 8.20
CA ALA A 16 -47.58 41.07 6.89
C ALA A 16 -46.32 41.96 6.98
N LEU A 17 -46.23 42.86 7.96
CA LEU A 17 -45.04 43.71 8.15
C LEU A 17 -43.83 42.92 8.68
N ASP A 18 -44.04 41.95 9.57
CA ASP A 18 -42.96 41.09 10.09
C ASP A 18 -42.38 40.18 8.98
N SER A 19 -43.20 39.84 7.97
CA SER A 19 -42.78 39.06 6.81
C SER A 19 -42.04 39.87 5.73
N MET A 20 -42.04 41.20 5.79
CA MET A 20 -41.38 42.08 4.81
C MET A 20 -40.13 42.79 5.36
N VAL A 21 -39.76 42.58 6.63
CA VAL A 21 -38.55 43.15 7.26
C VAL A 21 -37.45 42.10 7.47
N ALA A 22 -37.68 40.84 7.11
CA ALA A 22 -36.70 39.74 7.21
C ALA A 22 -35.83 39.54 5.96
N GLU A 23 -35.63 40.57 5.13
CA GLU A 23 -34.59 40.59 4.08
C GLU A 23 -33.68 41.80 4.32
N VAL A 24 -32.88 41.72 5.38
CA VAL A 24 -31.65 42.51 5.52
C VAL A 24 -30.56 41.48 5.78
N ASP A 25 -29.56 41.46 4.90
CA ASP A 25 -28.37 40.60 4.90
C ASP A 25 -27.87 40.22 6.31
N ASP A 26 -28.39 39.11 6.85
CA ASP A 26 -27.66 38.31 7.81
C ASP A 26 -26.75 37.41 6.97
N GLU A 27 -25.43 37.53 7.17
CA GLU A 27 -24.45 36.58 6.66
C GLU A 27 -24.93 35.17 7.05
N VAL A 28 -25.50 34.45 6.09
CA VAL A 28 -26.00 33.09 6.29
C VAL A 28 -24.80 32.24 6.69
N GLU A 29 -24.68 31.94 7.98
CA GLU A 29 -23.79 30.86 8.43
C GLU A 29 -24.21 29.60 7.67
N PRO A 30 -23.31 28.99 6.88
CA PRO A 30 -23.68 27.89 6.02
C PRO A 30 -24.23 26.75 6.87
N THR A 31 -25.35 26.18 6.44
CA THR A 31 -26.01 25.08 7.15
C THR A 31 -25.06 23.88 7.24
N ALA A 32 -25.15 23.07 8.30
CA ALA A 32 -24.27 21.92 8.51
C ALA A 32 -24.29 20.89 7.34
N GLU A 33 -25.34 20.92 6.50
CA GLU A 33 -25.43 20.18 5.24
C GLU A 33 -24.60 20.78 4.09
N GLU A 34 -24.57 22.11 3.91
CA GLU A 34 -23.70 22.79 2.92
C GLU A 34 -22.21 22.67 3.30
N ILE A 35 -21.91 22.75 4.60
CA ILE A 35 -20.55 22.55 5.12
C ILE A 35 -20.07 21.09 4.88
N ALA A 36 -20.99 20.13 4.75
CA ALA A 36 -20.70 18.72 4.47
C ALA A 36 -20.37 18.41 2.99
N GLU A 37 -20.39 19.42 2.10
CA GLU A 37 -20.05 19.28 0.67
C GLU A 37 -18.54 19.33 0.37
N PHE A 38 -17.71 19.93 1.22
CA PHE A 38 -16.26 20.04 0.94
C PHE A 38 -15.54 18.71 1.15
N GLN A 39 -15.60 17.84 0.15
CA GLN A 39 -14.83 16.60 0.10
C GLN A 39 -13.34 16.86 -0.05
N PHE A 40 -12.96 17.85 -0.87
CA PHE A 40 -11.56 18.16 -1.19
C PHE A 40 -11.18 19.56 -0.71
N THR A 41 -10.14 19.64 0.13
CA THR A 41 -9.55 20.92 0.56
C THR A 41 -8.04 20.92 0.28
N TRP A 42 -7.48 22.10 0.01
CA TRP A 42 -6.04 22.23 -0.24
C TRP A 42 -5.20 21.82 0.99
N ARG A 43 -5.69 22.10 2.21
CA ARG A 43 -5.02 21.71 3.46
C ARG A 43 -5.01 20.20 3.68
N ALA A 44 -6.09 19.49 3.32
CA ALA A 44 -6.14 18.04 3.36
C ALA A 44 -5.13 17.44 2.37
N SER A 45 -5.02 18.02 1.17
CA SER A 45 -4.05 17.61 0.17
C SER A 45 -2.60 17.82 0.65
N VAL A 46 -2.26 19.00 1.15
CA VAL A 46 -0.90 19.30 1.65
C VAL A 46 -0.55 18.41 2.85
N THR A 47 -1.43 18.31 3.84
CA THR A 47 -1.21 17.50 5.04
C THR A 47 -1.07 16.02 4.67
N GLY A 48 -1.95 15.51 3.81
CA GLY A 48 -1.88 14.16 3.30
C GLY A 48 -0.58 13.87 2.55
N SER A 49 -0.14 14.78 1.66
CA SER A 49 1.12 14.60 0.92
C SER A 49 2.34 14.59 1.83
N LEU A 50 2.39 15.41 2.87
CA LEU A 50 3.48 15.41 3.86
C LEU A 50 3.53 14.10 4.66
N LEU A 51 2.37 13.65 5.15
CA LEU A 51 2.25 12.37 5.86
C LEU A 51 2.62 11.19 4.94
N GLY A 52 2.16 11.20 3.70
CA GLY A 52 2.48 10.19 2.70
C GLY A 52 3.96 10.17 2.31
N CYS A 53 4.61 11.34 2.21
CA CYS A 53 6.06 11.44 1.99
C CYS A 53 6.85 10.77 3.12
N PHE A 54 6.45 11.04 4.37
CA PHE A 54 7.04 10.42 5.55
C PHE A 54 6.87 8.89 5.54
N VAL A 55 5.66 8.39 5.26
CA VAL A 55 5.41 6.95 5.18
C VAL A 55 6.15 6.31 4.00
N SER A 56 6.22 6.98 2.84
CA SER A 56 6.94 6.49 1.67
C SER A 56 8.44 6.32 1.95
N ALA A 57 9.06 7.30 2.63
CA ALA A 57 10.45 7.20 3.07
C ALA A 57 10.68 6.03 4.02
N SER A 58 9.78 5.85 5.00
CA SER A 58 9.81 4.71 5.93
C SER A 58 9.63 3.37 5.20
N ASN A 59 8.65 3.28 4.31
CA ASN A 59 8.37 2.08 3.51
C ASN A 59 9.49 1.75 2.53
N MET A 60 10.23 2.74 2.02
CA MET A 60 11.42 2.48 1.22
C MET A 60 12.55 1.88 2.06
N TYR A 61 12.82 2.42 3.26
CA TYR A 61 13.81 1.86 4.17
C TYR A 61 13.46 0.42 4.59
N LEU A 62 12.23 0.22 5.07
CA LEU A 62 11.75 -1.09 5.51
C LEU A 62 11.72 -2.07 4.32
N GLY A 63 11.22 -1.63 3.17
CA GLY A 63 11.24 -2.44 1.98
C GLY A 63 12.65 -2.92 1.61
N LEU A 64 13.65 -2.04 1.62
CA LEU A 64 15.03 -2.42 1.31
C LEU A 64 15.67 -3.32 2.38
N LYS A 65 15.30 -3.14 3.65
CA LYS A 65 15.84 -3.91 4.77
C LYS A 65 15.27 -5.33 4.83
N ILE A 66 13.97 -5.49 4.55
CA ILE A 66 13.22 -6.72 4.84
C ILE A 66 12.25 -7.18 3.78
N GLY A 67 11.99 -6.38 2.75
CA GLY A 67 11.21 -6.80 1.59
C GLY A 67 9.69 -6.76 1.76
N TRP A 68 9.18 -6.14 2.83
CA TRP A 68 7.75 -5.84 3.00
C TRP A 68 7.54 -4.37 3.42
N SER A 69 6.29 -3.89 3.37
CA SER A 69 5.93 -2.51 3.71
C SER A 69 4.67 -2.49 4.57
N PHE A 70 4.44 -1.38 5.26
CA PHE A 70 3.24 -1.19 6.07
C PHE A 70 2.26 -0.26 5.36
N GLU A 71 0.97 -0.53 5.58
CA GLU A 71 -0.10 0.27 5.01
C GLU A 71 -0.22 1.63 5.72
N SER A 72 -0.51 2.66 4.94
CA SER A 72 -0.56 4.07 5.37
C SER A 72 -1.95 4.54 5.80
N SER A 73 -3.01 3.75 5.61
CA SER A 73 -4.40 4.18 5.76
C SER A 73 -4.76 4.56 7.21
N LEU A 74 -4.51 3.70 8.20
CA LEU A 74 -4.77 4.02 9.62
C LEU A 74 -3.89 5.17 10.12
N PHE A 75 -2.63 5.20 9.70
CA PHE A 75 -1.70 6.29 10.03
C PHE A 75 -2.23 7.63 9.48
N GLY A 76 -2.63 7.64 8.21
CA GLY A 76 -3.25 8.78 7.55
C GLY A 76 -4.42 9.31 8.36
N ALA A 77 -5.41 8.48 8.66
CA ALA A 77 -6.65 8.88 9.36
C ALA A 77 -6.42 9.53 10.74
N ILE A 78 -5.49 9.01 11.55
CA ILE A 78 -5.19 9.55 12.88
C ILE A 78 -4.41 10.85 12.77
N PHE A 79 -3.34 10.87 11.97
CA PHE A 79 -2.42 12.00 11.93
C PHE A 79 -2.98 13.18 11.14
N SER A 80 -3.79 12.95 10.09
CA SER A 80 -4.50 14.04 9.42
C SER A 80 -5.49 14.71 10.38
N PHE A 81 -6.21 13.94 11.20
CA PHE A 81 -7.05 14.49 12.27
C PHE A 81 -6.21 15.28 13.29
N ALA A 82 -5.11 14.69 13.77
CA ALA A 82 -4.27 15.31 14.81
C ALA A 82 -3.58 16.61 14.35
N LEU A 83 -3.32 16.76 13.04
CA LEU A 83 -2.73 17.97 12.47
C LEU A 83 -3.79 18.99 12.08
N ILE A 84 -4.84 18.57 11.35
CA ILE A 84 -5.83 19.51 10.79
C ILE A 84 -6.77 20.03 11.88
N LYS A 85 -7.15 19.22 12.87
CA LYS A 85 -8.11 19.65 13.90
C LYS A 85 -7.62 20.83 14.77
N PRO A 86 -6.38 20.86 15.28
CA PRO A 86 -5.86 22.05 15.97
C PRO A 86 -5.72 23.26 15.05
N MET A 87 -5.32 23.04 13.78
CA MET A 87 -5.22 24.10 12.78
C MET A 87 -6.59 24.70 12.46
N SER A 88 -7.63 23.87 12.37
CA SER A 88 -8.99 24.26 12.01
C SER A 88 -9.63 25.16 13.09
N CYS A 89 -9.26 24.96 14.36
CA CYS A 89 -9.73 25.77 15.50
C CYS A 89 -8.88 27.03 15.78
N SER A 90 -7.60 27.05 15.38
CA SER A 90 -6.65 28.10 15.78
C SER A 90 -6.34 29.11 14.67
N LEU A 91 -6.41 28.69 13.41
CA LEU A 91 -6.03 29.54 12.26
C LEU A 91 -7.25 30.25 11.65
N PRO A 92 -7.06 31.41 11.01
CA PRO A 92 -8.11 32.05 10.23
C PRO A 92 -8.43 31.24 8.95
N PRO A 93 -9.63 31.37 8.37
CA PRO A 93 -10.10 30.52 7.25
C PRO A 93 -9.16 30.46 6.05
N TRP A 94 -8.48 31.56 5.71
CA TRP A 94 -7.54 31.64 4.58
C TRP A 94 -6.21 30.90 4.82
N LEU A 95 -5.85 30.62 6.09
CA LEU A 95 -4.66 29.85 6.48
C LEU A 95 -4.99 28.38 6.79
N GLY A 96 -6.20 27.93 6.47
CA GLY A 96 -6.64 26.56 6.73
C GLY A 96 -7.47 26.40 8.00
N GLY A 97 -7.98 27.50 8.59
CA GLY A 97 -9.04 27.48 9.58
C GLY A 97 -10.41 27.04 9.03
N GLY A 98 -11.38 26.75 9.90
CA GLY A 98 -12.76 26.46 9.51
C GLY A 98 -13.25 25.06 9.91
N TYR A 99 -14.39 24.64 9.38
CA TYR A 99 -14.95 23.32 9.69
C TYR A 99 -14.07 22.19 9.15
N PHE A 100 -13.88 21.13 9.94
CA PHE A 100 -13.17 19.92 9.56
C PHE A 100 -14.09 18.71 9.77
N GLY A 101 -14.44 18.05 8.67
CA GLY A 101 -15.41 16.95 8.67
C GLY A 101 -14.80 15.57 8.36
N PRO A 102 -15.59 14.50 8.56
CA PRO A 102 -15.16 13.12 8.26
C PRO A 102 -14.71 12.93 6.81
N LYS A 103 -15.43 13.55 5.85
CA LYS A 103 -15.13 13.47 4.42
C LYS A 103 -13.78 14.11 4.08
N GLU A 104 -13.49 15.27 4.65
CA GLU A 104 -12.20 15.94 4.48
C GLU A 104 -11.06 15.11 5.08
N ASN A 105 -11.28 14.50 6.25
CA ASN A 105 -10.29 13.61 6.86
C ASN A 105 -10.01 12.38 5.98
N CYS A 106 -11.06 11.81 5.38
CA CYS A 106 -10.95 10.71 4.42
C CYS A 106 -10.14 11.12 3.18
N SER A 107 -10.34 12.33 2.67
CA SER A 107 -9.52 12.88 1.57
C SER A 107 -8.04 13.06 1.97
N ALA A 108 -7.76 13.59 3.17
CA ALA A 108 -6.37 13.73 3.66
C ALA A 108 -5.67 12.37 3.79
N GLN A 109 -6.38 11.39 4.35
CA GLN A 109 -5.91 10.01 4.45
C GLN A 109 -5.71 9.36 3.08
N THR A 110 -6.60 9.60 2.12
CA THR A 110 -6.50 9.09 0.75
C THR A 110 -5.20 9.56 0.12
N VAL A 111 -4.92 10.87 0.20
CA VAL A 111 -3.67 11.45 -0.31
C VAL A 111 -2.44 10.87 0.41
N ALA A 112 -2.50 10.71 1.73
CA ALA A 112 -1.43 10.08 2.49
C ALA A 112 -1.19 8.62 2.08
N THR A 113 -2.27 7.89 1.81
CA THR A 113 -2.21 6.47 1.46
C THR A 113 -1.59 6.28 0.08
N THR A 114 -2.13 6.97 -0.93
CA THR A 114 -1.64 6.91 -2.31
C THR A 114 -0.18 7.37 -2.44
N ALA A 115 0.23 8.43 -1.73
CA ALA A 115 1.63 8.87 -1.74
C ALA A 115 2.56 7.88 -1.01
N GLY A 116 2.09 7.27 0.09
CA GLY A 116 2.85 6.32 0.90
C GLY A 116 3.15 4.99 0.22
N SER A 117 2.36 4.60 -0.79
CA SER A 117 2.48 3.29 -1.45
C SER A 117 3.28 3.29 -2.75
N LEU A 118 3.86 4.43 -3.16
CA LEU A 118 4.66 4.55 -4.39
C LEU A 118 6.05 3.89 -4.32
N SER A 119 6.35 3.16 -3.24
CA SER A 119 7.67 2.56 -2.99
C SER A 119 7.89 1.18 -3.61
N ALA A 120 6.83 0.48 -4.06
CA ALA A 120 6.88 -0.94 -4.46
C ALA A 120 7.97 -1.27 -5.51
N GLY A 121 8.08 -0.45 -6.57
CA GLY A 121 9.10 -0.64 -7.62
C GLY A 121 10.52 -0.23 -7.19
N LEU A 122 10.66 0.62 -6.17
CA LEU A 122 11.94 1.12 -5.64
C LEU A 122 12.57 0.18 -4.61
N VAL A 123 11.78 -0.78 -4.10
CA VAL A 123 12.21 -1.75 -3.09
C VAL A 123 12.70 -3.07 -3.72
N SER A 124 12.28 -3.38 -4.94
CA SER A 124 12.50 -4.69 -5.56
C SER A 124 13.34 -4.62 -6.86
N GLY A 125 12.73 -4.23 -7.99
CA GLY A 125 13.39 -4.30 -9.29
C GLY A 125 14.54 -3.30 -9.47
N ILE A 126 14.41 -2.07 -8.94
CA ILE A 126 15.44 -1.04 -9.09
C ILE A 126 16.74 -1.37 -8.33
N PRO A 127 16.70 -1.76 -7.04
CA PRO A 127 17.88 -2.22 -6.33
C PRO A 127 18.56 -3.42 -6.99
N ALA A 128 17.77 -4.34 -7.57
CA ALA A 128 18.30 -5.48 -8.32
C ALA A 128 19.07 -5.01 -9.57
N MET A 129 18.55 -4.03 -10.32
CA MET A 129 19.25 -3.46 -11.47
C MET A 129 20.59 -2.82 -11.08
N TYR A 130 20.65 -2.08 -9.97
CA TYR A 130 21.92 -1.54 -9.45
C TYR A 130 22.91 -2.65 -9.08
N LYS A 131 22.44 -3.73 -8.46
CA LYS A 131 23.31 -4.88 -8.09
C LYS A 131 23.82 -5.65 -9.29
N LEU A 132 23.08 -5.66 -10.39
CA LEU A 132 23.49 -6.29 -11.65
C LEU A 132 24.36 -5.37 -12.53
N GLY A 133 24.61 -4.12 -12.12
CA GLY A 133 25.38 -3.17 -12.90
C GLY A 133 24.66 -2.66 -14.16
N LEU A 134 23.33 -2.73 -14.17
CA LEU A 134 22.48 -2.33 -15.31
C LEU A 134 22.12 -0.83 -15.30
N LEU A 135 22.36 -0.15 -14.18
CA LEU A 135 22.19 1.29 -13.99
C LEU A 135 23.54 1.93 -13.64
N SER A 136 23.56 3.25 -13.46
CA SER A 136 24.78 3.97 -13.10
C SER A 136 25.38 3.48 -11.77
N ALA A 137 26.69 3.70 -11.59
CA ALA A 137 27.39 3.35 -10.36
C ALA A 137 26.84 4.10 -9.12
N ASN A 138 26.27 5.29 -9.31
CA ASN A 138 25.73 6.11 -8.23
C ASN A 138 24.23 6.36 -8.43
N PRO A 139 23.36 5.98 -7.48
CA PRO A 139 21.92 6.25 -7.59
C PRO A 139 21.56 7.73 -7.78
N MET A 140 22.40 8.64 -7.29
CA MET A 140 22.20 10.09 -7.45
C MET A 140 22.26 10.56 -8.90
N SER A 141 22.98 9.88 -9.80
CA SER A 141 22.99 10.28 -11.22
C SER A 141 21.70 9.91 -11.94
N ASP A 142 20.98 8.91 -11.44
CA ASP A 142 19.78 8.39 -12.09
C ASP A 142 18.50 8.98 -11.46
N ILE A 143 18.63 10.03 -10.65
CA ILE A 143 17.50 10.62 -9.92
C ILE A 143 16.36 11.02 -10.85
N THR A 144 16.68 11.51 -12.05
CA THR A 144 15.69 11.86 -13.08
C THR A 144 14.96 10.62 -13.58
N THR A 145 15.70 9.55 -13.89
CA THR A 145 15.13 8.27 -14.33
C THR A 145 14.21 7.67 -13.27
N LEU A 146 14.66 7.66 -12.02
CA LEU A 146 13.89 7.15 -10.88
C LEU A 146 12.62 7.98 -10.64
N THR A 147 12.73 9.32 -10.68
CA THR A 147 11.60 10.23 -10.48
C THR A 147 10.54 10.05 -11.57
N LEU A 148 10.96 10.02 -12.83
CA LEU A 148 10.06 9.80 -13.98
C LEU A 148 9.39 8.43 -13.91
N TRP A 149 10.12 7.40 -13.49
CA TRP A 149 9.56 6.07 -13.24
C TRP A 149 8.47 6.09 -12.15
N THR A 150 8.74 6.69 -10.98
CA THR A 150 7.73 6.80 -9.91
C THR A 150 6.50 7.57 -10.37
N LEU A 151 6.68 8.59 -11.22
CA LEU A 151 5.56 9.33 -11.80
C LEU A 151 4.71 8.44 -12.71
N CYS A 152 5.31 7.57 -13.53
CA CYS A 152 4.57 6.56 -14.30
C CYS A 152 3.78 5.61 -13.37
N ALA A 153 4.44 5.10 -12.34
CA ALA A 153 3.86 4.15 -11.39
C ALA A 153 2.63 4.72 -10.65
N ALA A 154 2.64 6.02 -10.35
CA ALA A 154 1.53 6.71 -9.68
C ALA A 154 0.23 6.70 -10.51
N PHE A 155 0.32 6.74 -11.83
CA PHE A 155 -0.87 6.76 -12.68
C PHE A 155 -1.55 5.40 -12.83
N TYR A 156 -0.83 4.28 -12.71
CA TYR A 156 -1.43 2.96 -12.95
C TYR A 156 -2.58 2.65 -12.01
N GLY A 157 -2.38 2.80 -10.70
CA GLY A 157 -3.43 2.47 -9.74
C GLY A 157 -4.67 3.32 -9.91
N LEU A 158 -4.49 4.62 -10.22
CA LEU A 158 -5.59 5.55 -10.43
C LEU A 158 -6.50 5.07 -11.56
N PHE A 159 -5.94 4.75 -12.73
CA PHE A 159 -6.75 4.36 -13.88
C PHE A 159 -7.17 2.89 -13.86
N PHE A 160 -6.43 2.01 -13.19
CA PHE A 160 -6.75 0.58 -13.13
C PHE A 160 -7.88 0.29 -12.14
N ALA A 161 -7.99 1.02 -11.03
CA ALA A 161 -9.04 0.79 -10.03
C ALA A 161 -10.43 1.24 -10.51
N ILE A 162 -10.53 2.33 -11.28
CA ILE A 162 -11.80 2.93 -11.73
C ILE A 162 -12.75 1.99 -12.52
N PRO A 163 -12.31 1.11 -13.43
CA PRO A 163 -13.23 0.16 -14.06
C PRO A 163 -13.55 -1.05 -13.16
N LEU A 164 -12.70 -1.32 -12.15
CA LEU A 164 -12.75 -2.54 -11.36
C LEU A 164 -13.64 -2.43 -10.12
N TRP A 165 -13.85 -1.21 -9.60
CA TRP A 165 -14.50 -1.03 -8.30
C TRP A 165 -15.95 -1.52 -8.28
N LYS A 166 -16.72 -1.32 -9.35
CA LYS A 166 -18.10 -1.83 -9.45
C LYS A 166 -18.15 -3.35 -9.29
N TYR A 167 -17.19 -4.06 -9.86
CA TYR A 167 -17.12 -5.50 -9.75
C TYR A 167 -16.71 -5.94 -8.34
N PHE A 168 -15.58 -5.44 -7.84
CA PHE A 168 -14.97 -5.93 -6.61
C PHE A 168 -15.64 -5.43 -5.32
N ILE A 169 -16.18 -4.21 -5.33
CA ILE A 169 -16.84 -3.60 -4.17
C ILE A 169 -18.34 -3.87 -4.20
N ILE A 170 -19.03 -3.53 -5.30
CA ILE A 170 -20.50 -3.61 -5.33
C ILE A 170 -20.98 -5.05 -5.55
N LYS A 171 -20.46 -5.75 -6.58
CA LYS A 171 -20.94 -7.10 -6.92
C LYS A 171 -20.35 -8.20 -6.04
N GLN A 172 -19.07 -8.09 -5.70
CA GLN A 172 -18.36 -9.13 -4.94
C GLN A 172 -18.29 -8.84 -3.43
N ASP A 173 -18.55 -7.60 -3.01
CA ASP A 173 -18.55 -7.16 -1.61
C ASP A 173 -17.29 -7.55 -0.83
N LEU A 174 -16.11 -7.29 -1.41
CA LEU A 174 -14.85 -7.55 -0.73
C LEU A 174 -14.72 -6.75 0.58
N ALA A 175 -14.12 -7.37 1.60
CA ALA A 175 -14.14 -6.83 2.95
C ALA A 175 -13.18 -5.65 3.15
N PHE A 176 -11.98 -5.71 2.54
CA PHE A 176 -10.86 -4.77 2.76
C PHE A 176 -10.70 -4.40 4.26
N PRO A 177 -10.26 -5.35 5.10
CA PRO A 177 -10.34 -5.22 6.56
C PRO A 177 -9.69 -3.94 7.12
N THR A 178 -8.48 -3.60 6.69
CA THR A 178 -7.78 -2.41 7.20
C THR A 178 -8.45 -1.12 6.77
N HIS A 179 -8.84 -0.99 5.49
CA HIS A 179 -9.55 0.19 5.02
C HIS A 179 -10.93 0.36 5.69
N ARG A 180 -11.63 -0.73 5.97
CA ARG A 180 -12.89 -0.70 6.73
C ARG A 180 -12.65 -0.27 8.18
N ALA A 181 -11.59 -0.75 8.82
CA ALA A 181 -11.19 -0.29 10.15
C ALA A 181 -10.81 1.20 10.14
N ALA A 182 -10.20 1.68 9.05
CA ALA A 182 -9.89 3.08 8.87
C ALA A 182 -11.15 3.95 8.69
N ALA A 183 -12.15 3.45 7.95
CA ALA A 183 -13.47 4.08 7.84
C ALA A 183 -14.12 4.28 9.21
N GLU A 184 -14.18 3.20 9.98
CA GLU A 184 -14.79 3.19 11.32
C GLU A 184 -14.03 4.11 12.27
N MET A 185 -12.70 4.12 12.17
CA MET A 185 -11.88 5.06 12.91
C MET A 185 -12.28 6.50 12.55
N ILE A 186 -12.29 6.90 11.28
CA ILE A 186 -12.64 8.27 10.88
C ILE A 186 -14.02 8.69 11.39
N LYS A 187 -15.01 7.79 11.34
CA LYS A 187 -16.34 8.02 11.92
C LYS A 187 -16.25 8.28 13.42
N SER A 188 -15.63 7.36 14.16
CA SER A 188 -15.45 7.48 15.62
C SER A 188 -14.69 8.76 16.02
N LEU A 189 -13.76 9.25 15.20
CA LEU A 189 -13.01 10.48 15.45
C LEU A 189 -13.90 11.75 15.43
N HIS A 190 -14.99 11.74 14.66
CA HIS A 190 -15.85 12.91 14.44
C HIS A 190 -17.23 12.80 15.12
N GLU A 191 -17.56 11.67 15.76
CA GLU A 191 -18.87 11.44 16.39
C GLU A 191 -19.11 12.26 17.66
N SER A 192 -18.07 12.53 18.47
CA SER A 192 -18.23 13.16 19.77
C SER A 192 -16.95 13.88 20.24
N ALA A 193 -17.11 14.96 20.99
CA ALA A 193 -15.99 15.74 21.53
C ALA A 193 -15.09 14.93 22.50
N ASP A 194 -15.64 13.91 23.16
CA ASP A 194 -14.84 13.01 24.00
C ASP A 194 -14.00 12.03 23.16
N CYS A 195 -14.53 11.56 22.03
CA CYS A 195 -13.78 10.76 21.07
C CYS A 195 -12.62 11.55 20.44
N GLU A 196 -12.82 12.84 20.17
CA GLU A 196 -11.75 13.75 19.73
C GLU A 196 -10.61 13.82 20.74
N LYS A 197 -10.90 13.96 22.05
CA LYS A 197 -9.86 13.98 23.08
C LYS A 197 -9.09 12.66 23.14
N ASP A 198 -9.79 11.53 23.02
CA ASP A 198 -9.15 10.21 23.03
C ASP A 198 -8.31 9.97 21.78
N ALA A 199 -8.73 10.46 20.62
CA ALA A 199 -7.94 10.47 19.40
C ALA A 199 -6.64 11.27 19.58
N MET A 200 -6.75 12.49 20.13
CA MET A 200 -5.59 13.33 20.40
C MET A 200 -4.64 12.70 21.41
N LYS A 201 -5.15 11.95 22.41
CA LYS A 201 -4.32 11.14 23.31
C LYS A 201 -3.58 10.04 22.55
N LYS A 202 -4.26 9.28 21.68
CA LYS A 202 -3.64 8.24 20.85
C LYS A 202 -2.54 8.82 19.96
N ALA A 203 -2.80 9.95 19.29
CA ALA A 203 -1.82 10.65 18.47
C ALA A 203 -0.59 11.10 19.29
N ARG A 204 -0.80 11.64 20.50
CA ARG A 204 0.31 12.00 21.40
C ARG A 204 1.13 10.79 21.83
N TRP A 205 0.50 9.66 22.15
CA TRP A 205 1.23 8.43 22.47
C TRP A 205 2.07 7.93 21.31
N LEU A 206 1.56 8.00 20.08
CA LEU A 206 2.33 7.67 18.89
C LEU A 206 3.55 8.60 18.73
N ILE A 207 3.37 9.91 18.93
CA ILE A 207 4.46 10.89 18.92
C ILE A 207 5.49 10.57 20.01
N TYR A 208 5.06 10.31 21.25
CA TYR A 208 5.99 9.94 22.33
C TYR A 208 6.75 8.66 22.03
N THR A 209 6.10 7.63 21.49
CA THR A 209 6.81 6.41 21.09
C THR A 209 7.79 6.67 19.96
N PHE A 210 7.44 7.53 19.00
CA PHE A 210 8.34 7.94 17.93
C PHE A 210 9.55 8.69 18.48
N GLU A 211 9.36 9.66 19.38
CA GLU A 211 10.43 10.41 20.03
C GLU A 211 11.36 9.50 20.86
N ILE A 212 10.80 8.55 21.62
CA ILE A 212 11.59 7.59 22.39
C ILE A 212 12.46 6.72 21.47
N VAL A 213 11.89 6.19 20.39
CA VAL A 213 12.63 5.36 19.42
C VAL A 213 13.65 6.18 18.64
N PHE A 214 13.31 7.43 18.30
CA PHE A 214 14.23 8.37 17.65
C PHE A 214 15.42 8.68 18.54
N LEU A 215 15.19 9.02 19.82
CA LEU A 215 16.24 9.24 20.80
C LEU A 215 17.07 7.98 21.05
N TRP A 216 16.44 6.80 21.12
CA TRP A 216 17.15 5.52 21.20
C TRP A 216 18.11 5.33 20.03
N THR A 217 17.66 5.63 18.80
CA THR A 217 18.47 5.48 17.59
C THR A 217 19.65 6.45 17.59
N ILE A 218 19.45 7.70 18.04
CA ILE A 218 20.54 8.67 18.21
C ILE A 218 21.53 8.20 19.28
N ILE A 219 21.04 7.72 20.42
CA ILE A 219 21.92 7.22 21.50
C ILE A 219 22.69 5.97 21.03
N GLY A 220 22.03 5.06 20.31
CA GLY A 220 22.64 3.86 19.72
C GLY A 220 23.76 4.17 18.72
N PHE A 221 23.68 5.30 18.02
CA PHE A 221 24.77 5.78 17.16
C PHE A 221 26.04 6.10 17.95
N PHE A 222 25.92 6.66 19.16
CA PHE A 222 27.08 6.99 20.01
C PHE A 222 27.49 5.84 20.95
N LEU A 223 26.53 5.02 21.37
CA LEU A 223 26.70 3.93 22.32
C LEU A 223 26.26 2.60 21.67
N PRO A 224 27.20 1.83 21.07
CA PRO A 224 26.89 0.60 20.34
C PRO A 224 26.12 -0.46 21.13
N ILE A 225 26.19 -0.41 22.47
CA ILE A 225 25.46 -1.34 23.35
C ILE A 225 23.93 -1.22 23.26
N PHE A 226 23.41 -0.07 22.80
CA PHE A 226 21.98 0.15 22.58
C PHE A 226 21.51 -0.38 21.20
N ASP A 227 22.43 -0.61 20.27
CA ASP A 227 22.11 -1.13 18.94
C ASP A 227 22.30 -2.66 18.90
N THR A 228 23.48 -3.15 19.31
CA THR A 228 23.82 -4.57 19.29
C THR A 228 24.27 -5.09 20.65
N VAL A 229 23.58 -6.12 21.14
CA VAL A 229 23.93 -6.86 22.35
C VAL A 229 24.57 -8.19 21.96
N HIS A 230 25.88 -8.27 22.18
CA HIS A 230 26.72 -9.44 21.88
C HIS A 230 26.66 -10.46 23.02
N LEU A 231 25.48 -11.04 23.26
CA LEU A 231 25.23 -11.90 24.42
C LEU A 231 26.15 -13.14 24.44
N LEU A 232 26.37 -13.77 23.28
CA LEU A 232 27.22 -14.95 23.16
C LEU A 232 28.71 -14.62 23.32
N TYR A 233 29.13 -13.42 22.90
CA TYR A 233 30.49 -12.94 23.16
C TYR A 233 30.76 -12.81 24.67
N TRP A 234 29.89 -12.12 25.40
CA TRP A 234 30.07 -11.91 26.85
C TRP A 234 29.95 -13.20 27.65
N ILE A 235 29.04 -14.12 27.28
CA ILE A 235 28.96 -15.46 27.88
C ILE A 235 30.20 -16.27 27.55
N GLY A 236 30.69 -16.21 26.31
CA GLY A 236 31.91 -16.89 25.88
C GLY A 236 33.16 -16.37 26.60
N VAL A 237 33.22 -15.07 26.91
CA VAL A 237 34.28 -14.47 27.74
C VAL A 237 34.15 -14.96 29.19
N ALA A 238 32.96 -14.92 29.78
CA ALA A 238 32.73 -15.35 31.16
C ALA A 238 32.98 -16.85 31.38
N THR A 239 32.71 -17.69 30.38
CA THR A 239 32.89 -19.15 30.43
C THR A 239 34.21 -19.63 29.83
N SER A 240 35.08 -18.72 29.36
CA SER A 240 36.32 -19.04 28.64
C SER A 240 36.14 -19.98 27.44
N ASN A 241 34.95 -19.96 26.81
CA ASN A 241 34.61 -20.84 25.69
C ASN A 241 34.75 -20.08 24.37
N ASN A 242 35.83 -20.38 23.64
CA ASN A 242 36.17 -19.71 22.39
C ASN A 242 35.12 -19.91 21.28
N THR A 243 34.38 -21.04 21.32
CA THR A 243 33.34 -21.35 20.33
C THR A 243 32.16 -20.37 20.43
N LEU A 244 31.79 -19.95 21.64
CA LEU A 244 30.71 -18.98 21.87
C LEU A 244 31.11 -17.57 21.42
N GLN A 245 32.39 -17.20 21.56
CA GLN A 245 32.92 -15.94 21.06
C GLN A 245 32.97 -15.90 19.52
N ILE A 246 33.37 -17.01 18.89
CA ILE A 246 33.38 -17.16 17.43
C ILE A 246 31.96 -17.13 16.85
N ALA A 247 30.99 -17.74 17.54
CA ALA A 247 29.58 -17.69 17.13
C ALA A 247 29.04 -16.25 17.08
N ASP A 248 29.50 -15.38 17.98
CA ASP A 248 29.13 -13.97 17.97
C ASP A 248 29.84 -13.20 16.83
N GLN A 249 31.18 -13.30 16.74
CA GLN A 249 31.98 -12.49 15.81
C GLN A 249 31.88 -12.92 14.35
N VAL A 250 31.84 -14.23 14.09
CA VAL A 250 31.84 -14.78 12.73
C VAL A 250 30.43 -15.05 12.25
N TRP A 251 29.56 -15.56 13.13
CA TRP A 251 28.19 -15.92 12.74
C TRP A 251 27.18 -14.81 13.03
N ARG A 252 27.63 -13.67 13.60
CA ARG A 252 26.81 -12.49 13.89
C ARG A 252 25.54 -12.82 14.68
N TRP A 253 25.64 -13.74 15.64
CA TRP A 253 24.59 -14.01 16.62
C TRP A 253 24.52 -12.90 17.67
N GLN A 254 24.14 -11.71 17.20
CA GLN A 254 23.95 -10.51 18.01
C GLN A 254 22.45 -10.24 18.16
N LEU A 255 22.04 -9.80 19.35
CA LEU A 255 20.68 -9.35 19.58
C LEU A 255 20.62 -7.86 19.25
N THR A 256 19.79 -7.49 18.28
CA THR A 256 19.64 -6.09 17.86
C THR A 256 18.27 -5.55 18.24
N PHE A 257 18.23 -4.36 18.85
CA PHE A 257 16.97 -3.70 19.20
C PHE A 257 16.39 -2.97 17.98
N ASP A 258 15.77 -3.73 17.09
CA ASP A 258 15.15 -3.21 15.87
C ASP A 258 13.65 -2.94 16.12
N PHE A 259 13.32 -1.73 16.58
CA PHE A 259 11.96 -1.34 16.97
C PHE A 259 10.89 -1.53 15.88
N PRO A 260 11.17 -1.33 14.58
CA PRO A 260 10.23 -1.72 13.52
C PRO A 260 9.82 -3.20 13.53
N PHE A 261 10.58 -4.10 14.16
CA PHE A 261 10.28 -5.53 14.30
C PHE A 261 9.68 -5.89 15.64
N PHE A 262 9.51 -4.92 16.54
CA PHE A 262 8.91 -5.16 17.83
C PHE A 262 7.43 -5.57 17.60
N GLY A 263 7.15 -6.87 17.72
CA GLY A 263 5.84 -7.47 17.42
C GLY A 263 5.72 -8.17 16.07
N ALA A 264 6.71 -8.07 15.16
CA ALA A 264 6.70 -8.77 13.88
C ALA A 264 6.65 -10.30 14.02
N GLY A 265 7.21 -10.85 15.11
CA GLY A 265 7.10 -12.27 15.47
C GLY A 265 5.69 -12.74 15.80
N MET A 266 4.78 -11.83 16.20
CA MET A 266 3.36 -12.14 16.41
C MET A 266 2.58 -12.14 15.08
N MET A 267 3.08 -11.40 14.07
CA MET A 267 2.46 -11.29 12.74
C MET A 267 2.87 -12.42 11.78
N THR A 268 3.98 -13.11 12.06
CA THR A 268 4.42 -14.24 11.25
C THR A 268 3.52 -15.44 11.52
N ARG A 269 2.65 -15.79 10.55
CA ARG A 269 1.78 -16.98 10.64
C ARG A 269 2.62 -18.21 11.00
N GLY A 270 2.15 -18.99 11.99
CA GLY A 270 2.80 -20.25 12.42
C GLY A 270 3.05 -21.26 11.30
N ALA A 271 2.46 -21.06 10.11
CA ALA A 271 2.75 -21.81 8.89
C ALA A 271 4.23 -21.75 8.47
N THR A 272 4.95 -20.62 8.63
CA THR A 272 6.38 -20.56 8.29
C THR A 272 7.21 -21.43 9.24
N PHE A 273 6.83 -21.47 10.52
CA PHE A 273 7.41 -22.36 11.52
C PHE A 273 7.05 -23.84 11.26
N LEU A 274 5.79 -24.11 10.88
CA LEU A 274 5.30 -25.45 10.56
C LEU A 274 5.87 -26.01 9.26
N VAL A 275 6.08 -25.20 8.21
CA VAL A 275 6.76 -25.62 6.97
C VAL A 275 8.21 -25.97 7.28
N SER A 276 8.89 -25.15 8.10
CA SER A 276 10.21 -25.47 8.62
C SER A 276 10.22 -26.77 9.45
N ALA A 277 9.17 -27.02 10.24
CA ALA A 277 9.01 -28.25 11.02
C ALA A 277 8.60 -29.48 10.18
N CYS A 278 7.87 -29.31 9.08
CA CYS A 278 7.41 -30.37 8.18
C CYS A 278 8.51 -30.81 7.20
N SER A 279 9.39 -29.90 6.76
CA SER A 279 10.63 -30.24 6.04
C SER A 279 11.52 -31.21 6.83
N ARG A 280 11.36 -31.26 8.15
CA ARG A 280 12.03 -32.20 9.06
C ARG A 280 11.52 -33.65 8.95
N ARG A 281 10.25 -33.85 8.53
CA ARG A 281 9.67 -35.19 8.32
C ARG A 281 10.09 -35.81 7.00
N GLY A 282 10.23 -35.01 5.94
CA GLY A 282 10.71 -35.48 4.63
C GLY A 282 12.17 -35.95 4.64
N GLN A 283 13.01 -35.35 5.50
CA GLN A 283 14.42 -35.74 5.65
C GLN A 283 14.64 -37.07 6.37
N HIS A 284 13.69 -37.53 7.18
CA HIS A 284 13.78 -38.84 7.84
C HIS A 284 13.58 -40.02 6.88
N VAL A 285 12.97 -39.82 5.71
CA VAL A 285 12.73 -40.89 4.74
C VAL A 285 13.92 -41.08 3.79
N GLN A 286 14.68 -40.02 3.51
CA GLN A 286 15.91 -40.13 2.70
C GLN A 286 17.15 -40.52 3.50
N SER A 287 17.18 -40.36 4.83
CA SER A 287 18.36 -40.69 5.64
C SER A 287 18.48 -42.19 6.01
N ILE A 288 17.62 -43.06 5.49
CA ILE A 288 17.69 -44.52 5.73
C ILE A 288 18.51 -45.23 4.64
N ALA A 289 18.75 -44.60 3.49
CA ALA A 289 19.30 -45.31 2.33
C ALA A 289 20.82 -45.26 2.18
N ASP A 290 21.56 -44.21 2.53
CA ASP A 290 23.02 -44.21 2.25
C ASP A 290 23.85 -43.29 3.17
N ILE A 291 25.02 -43.82 3.57
CA ILE A 291 26.21 -43.22 4.21
C ILE A 291 26.39 -43.51 5.73
N PRO A 292 27.51 -44.18 6.14
CA PRO A 292 27.77 -44.57 7.52
C PRO A 292 28.40 -43.46 8.36
N HIS A 293 28.00 -43.44 9.64
CA HIS A 293 28.70 -42.87 10.80
C HIS A 293 29.14 -41.40 10.74
N HIS A 294 28.26 -40.48 11.16
CA HIS A 294 28.52 -39.56 12.27
C HIS A 294 27.19 -39.10 12.88
N ARG A 295 27.09 -39.20 14.21
CA ARG A 295 25.88 -38.91 14.99
C ARG A 295 25.51 -37.43 14.87
N ILE A 296 24.41 -37.10 14.17
CA ILE A 296 23.83 -35.76 14.16
C ILE A 296 22.46 -35.84 14.84
N ASN A 297 22.46 -35.59 16.15
CA ASN A 297 21.26 -35.37 16.94
C ASN A 297 20.96 -33.86 17.00
N ALA A 298 19.74 -33.53 16.56
CA ALA A 298 18.90 -32.41 16.99
C ALA A 298 19.34 -30.95 16.69
N ILE A 299 18.32 -30.16 16.29
CA ILE A 299 18.25 -28.68 16.22
C ILE A 299 18.84 -28.04 14.94
N ALA A 300 18.35 -28.51 13.78
CA ALA A 300 18.63 -27.92 12.48
C ALA A 300 17.67 -26.77 12.14
N TYR A 301 17.89 -25.62 12.79
CA TYR A 301 17.70 -24.26 12.23
C TYR A 301 18.69 -23.26 12.84
N GLY A 302 19.40 -23.61 13.93
CA GLY A 302 20.44 -22.77 14.52
C GLY A 302 21.88 -23.25 14.29
N ILE A 303 22.12 -24.54 14.05
CA ILE A 303 23.49 -25.11 14.21
C ILE A 303 24.07 -25.69 12.90
N ALA A 304 23.26 -26.29 12.01
CA ALA A 304 23.79 -26.95 10.81
C ALA A 304 24.00 -26.02 9.60
N GLY A 305 23.16 -24.98 9.44
CA GLY A 305 23.32 -24.00 8.35
C GLY A 305 24.70 -23.30 8.32
N PRO A 306 25.23 -22.88 9.48
CA PRO A 306 26.54 -22.22 9.56
C PRO A 306 27.75 -23.13 9.32
N ILE A 307 27.70 -24.41 9.73
CA ILE A 307 28.81 -25.37 9.52
C ILE A 307 29.00 -25.69 8.03
N LEU A 308 27.91 -25.68 7.24
CA LEU A 308 27.95 -25.89 5.80
C LEU A 308 28.41 -24.65 5.00
N MET A 309 28.24 -23.43 5.54
CA MET A 309 28.76 -22.19 4.95
C MET A 309 30.26 -22.02 5.12
N ALA A 310 30.84 -22.51 6.23
CA ALA A 310 32.27 -22.42 6.53
C ALA A 310 33.16 -23.22 5.55
N ASN A 311 32.58 -24.19 4.83
CA ASN A 311 33.30 -25.05 3.87
C ASN A 311 33.08 -24.65 2.40
N GLY A 312 32.49 -23.49 2.11
CA GLY A 312 32.35 -22.96 0.74
C GLY A 312 31.47 -23.78 -0.22
N LEU A 313 30.78 -24.81 0.28
CA LEU A 313 30.19 -25.85 -0.57
C LEU A 313 28.71 -25.68 -0.89
N VAL A 314 28.00 -24.68 -0.32
CA VAL A 314 26.54 -24.74 -0.30
C VAL A 314 25.80 -23.39 -0.35
N LEU A 315 26.25 -22.44 -1.17
CA LEU A 315 25.43 -21.24 -1.43
C LEU A 315 24.42 -21.46 -2.58
N GLU A 316 24.76 -22.25 -3.59
CA GLU A 316 23.92 -22.34 -4.80
C GLU A 316 22.69 -23.26 -4.64
N GLY A 317 22.85 -24.42 -4.00
CA GLY A 317 21.76 -25.40 -3.87
C GLY A 317 20.61 -24.96 -2.95
N TYR A 318 20.93 -24.30 -1.83
CA TYR A 318 19.91 -23.91 -0.83
C TYR A 318 19.16 -22.64 -1.23
N VAL A 319 19.78 -21.75 -2.01
CA VAL A 319 19.10 -20.62 -2.64
C VAL A 319 18.08 -21.12 -3.66
N LEU A 320 18.48 -22.08 -4.52
CA LEU A 320 17.56 -22.71 -5.46
C LEU A 320 16.42 -23.46 -4.77
N VAL A 321 16.69 -24.22 -3.71
CA VAL A 321 15.64 -24.91 -2.94
C VAL A 321 14.70 -23.91 -2.26
N ARG A 322 15.21 -22.78 -1.73
CA ARG A 322 14.37 -21.73 -1.13
C ARG A 322 13.53 -20.99 -2.16
N ILE A 323 14.12 -20.62 -3.29
CA ILE A 323 13.41 -20.00 -4.41
C ILE A 323 12.36 -20.98 -4.93
N ALA A 324 12.71 -22.25 -5.12
CA ALA A 324 11.79 -23.30 -5.54
C ALA A 324 10.65 -23.47 -4.53
N LEU A 325 10.93 -23.60 -3.24
CA LEU A 325 9.89 -23.70 -2.20
C LEU A 325 8.99 -22.46 -2.15
N MET A 326 9.55 -21.26 -2.31
CA MET A 326 8.77 -20.03 -2.36
C MET A 326 7.89 -19.98 -3.62
N ILE A 327 8.44 -20.38 -4.77
CA ILE A 327 7.71 -20.50 -6.03
C ILE A 327 6.59 -21.54 -5.91
N PHE A 328 6.90 -22.74 -5.41
CA PHE A 328 5.94 -23.80 -5.20
C PHE A 328 4.86 -23.38 -4.22
N PHE A 329 5.21 -22.74 -3.11
CA PHE A 329 4.22 -22.21 -2.16
C PHE A 329 3.29 -21.20 -2.82
N SER A 330 3.84 -20.21 -3.55
CA SER A 330 3.04 -19.23 -4.28
C SER A 330 2.12 -19.87 -5.33
N PHE A 331 2.63 -20.85 -6.10
CA PHE A 331 1.83 -21.57 -7.07
C PHE A 331 0.79 -22.48 -6.39
N THR A 332 1.13 -23.17 -5.30
CA THR A 332 0.19 -23.99 -4.53
C THR A 332 -0.94 -23.14 -3.95
N GLU A 333 -0.66 -21.95 -3.45
CA GLU A 333 -1.68 -21.02 -2.96
C GLU A 333 -2.63 -20.57 -4.09
N ILE A 334 -2.06 -20.23 -5.25
CA ILE A 334 -2.81 -19.93 -6.48
C ILE A 334 -3.66 -21.12 -6.94
N PHE A 335 -3.10 -22.34 -6.93
CA PHE A 335 -3.80 -23.56 -7.34
C PHE A 335 -4.91 -23.95 -6.39
N ILE A 336 -4.73 -23.77 -5.08
CA ILE A 336 -5.76 -24.10 -4.08
C ILE A 336 -6.94 -23.13 -4.19
N ARG A 337 -6.69 -21.83 -4.40
CA ARG A 337 -7.75 -20.82 -4.58
C ARG A 337 -8.07 -20.52 -6.04
N TYR A 338 -7.79 -21.46 -6.95
CA TYR A 338 -7.91 -21.21 -8.39
C TYR A 338 -9.33 -20.77 -8.76
N ASP A 339 -10.35 -21.27 -8.06
CA ASP A 339 -11.75 -20.98 -8.27
C ASP A 339 -12.08 -19.51 -8.00
N VAL A 340 -11.67 -18.98 -6.84
CA VAL A 340 -11.84 -17.58 -6.46
C VAL A 340 -11.09 -16.68 -7.44
N LEU A 341 -9.87 -17.07 -7.78
CA LEU A 341 -8.99 -16.35 -8.69
C LEU A 341 -9.54 -16.27 -10.12
N TRP A 342 -10.01 -17.41 -10.61
CA TRP A 342 -10.57 -17.58 -11.94
C TRP A 342 -11.89 -16.82 -12.09
N ASN A 343 -12.73 -16.88 -11.05
CA ASN A 343 -13.96 -16.11 -11.00
C ASN A 343 -13.69 -14.60 -10.97
N ALA A 344 -12.68 -14.15 -10.22
CA ALA A 344 -12.25 -12.76 -10.20
C ALA A 344 -11.73 -12.28 -11.57
N VAL A 345 -10.92 -13.09 -12.26
CA VAL A 345 -10.41 -12.76 -13.60
C VAL A 345 -11.53 -12.74 -14.62
N LEU A 346 -12.37 -13.78 -14.67
CA LEU A 346 -13.49 -13.83 -15.61
C LEU A 346 -14.52 -12.73 -15.33
N GLY A 347 -14.80 -12.45 -14.06
CA GLY A 347 -15.72 -11.39 -13.66
C GLY A 347 -15.17 -10.00 -13.96
N GLY A 348 -13.90 -9.74 -13.62
CA GLY A 348 -13.21 -8.49 -13.99
C GLY A 348 -13.15 -8.28 -15.50
N CYS A 349 -12.83 -9.32 -16.28
CA CYS A 349 -12.86 -9.26 -17.75
C CYS A 349 -14.27 -9.07 -18.31
N ARG A 350 -15.29 -9.71 -17.73
CA ARG A 350 -16.70 -9.52 -18.12
C ARG A 350 -17.16 -8.10 -17.84
N GLU A 351 -16.82 -7.54 -16.68
CA GLU A 351 -17.18 -6.15 -16.38
C GLU A 351 -16.38 -5.13 -17.14
N LEU A 352 -15.11 -5.39 -17.45
CA LEU A 352 -14.39 -4.56 -18.41
C LEU A 352 -15.08 -4.60 -19.78
N GLY A 353 -15.50 -5.78 -20.23
CA GLY A 353 -16.26 -5.95 -21.47
C GLY A 353 -17.62 -5.23 -21.43
N ASN A 354 -18.34 -5.30 -20.32
CA ASN A 354 -19.60 -4.59 -20.12
C ASN A 354 -19.38 -3.08 -20.07
N THR A 355 -18.35 -2.61 -19.36
CA THR A 355 -17.97 -1.20 -19.31
C THR A 355 -17.67 -0.73 -20.72
N ILE A 356 -16.75 -1.37 -21.45
CA ILE A 356 -16.42 -1.04 -22.84
C ILE A 356 -17.66 -1.06 -23.72
N ARG A 357 -18.55 -2.06 -23.57
CA ARG A 357 -19.82 -2.13 -24.32
C ARG A 357 -20.73 -0.96 -23.98
N THR A 358 -20.90 -0.61 -22.70
CA THR A 358 -21.68 0.54 -22.24
C THR A 358 -21.06 1.85 -22.70
N LEU A 359 -19.73 1.95 -22.79
CA LEU A 359 -19.04 3.13 -23.34
C LEU A 359 -19.29 3.27 -24.84
N LEU A 360 -19.17 2.17 -25.59
CA LEU A 360 -19.49 2.14 -27.01
C LEU A 360 -20.97 2.41 -27.28
N LYS A 361 -21.86 1.94 -26.39
CA LYS A 361 -23.30 2.13 -26.49
C LYS A 361 -23.75 3.54 -26.04
N LYS A 362 -23.17 4.13 -24.98
CA LYS A 362 -23.38 5.54 -24.57
C LYS A 362 -22.85 6.53 -25.61
N ALA A 363 -21.80 6.16 -26.35
CA ALA A 363 -21.33 6.95 -27.49
C ALA A 363 -22.32 6.92 -28.68
N TRP A 364 -23.24 5.96 -28.70
CA TRP A 364 -24.20 5.73 -29.79
C TRP A 364 -25.66 6.07 -29.42
N GLU A 365 -26.07 5.88 -28.18
CA GLU A 365 -27.43 6.08 -27.66
C GLU A 365 -27.41 6.84 -26.33
N SER A 366 -27.97 8.05 -26.34
CA SER A 366 -28.06 8.96 -25.20
C SER A 366 -29.22 8.60 -24.25
N THR A 367 -29.29 7.37 -23.77
CA THR A 367 -30.41 6.97 -22.88
C THR A 367 -29.97 6.09 -21.72
N ILE A 368 -30.47 6.51 -20.56
CA ILE A 368 -30.25 6.06 -19.18
C ILE A 368 -30.57 4.56 -19.05
N GLU A 369 -29.56 3.75 -18.72
CA GLU A 369 -29.73 2.43 -18.12
C GLU A 369 -29.33 2.58 -16.64
N SER A 370 -30.21 2.16 -15.74
CA SER A 370 -30.05 2.28 -14.29
C SER A 370 -28.81 1.51 -13.84
N ASP A 371 -27.71 2.22 -13.66
CA ASP A 371 -26.51 1.73 -12.99
C ASP A 371 -26.92 1.52 -11.51
N ASP A 372 -26.79 0.31 -10.97
CA ASP A 372 -26.86 0.02 -9.52
C ASP A 372 -25.64 0.62 -8.79
N ASP A 373 -25.34 1.87 -9.10
CA ASP A 373 -24.23 2.62 -8.55
C ASP A 373 -24.78 3.48 -7.40
N PRO A 374 -24.37 3.22 -6.15
CA PRO A 374 -24.83 4.00 -5.01
C PRO A 374 -24.35 5.46 -5.05
N VAL A 375 -23.39 5.79 -5.93
CA VAL A 375 -22.80 7.13 -6.06
C VAL A 375 -23.61 7.99 -7.05
N PRO A 376 -24.01 9.22 -6.68
CA PRO A 376 -24.70 10.14 -7.58
C PRO A 376 -23.94 10.38 -8.89
N LEU A 377 -24.66 10.54 -10.00
CA LEU A 377 -24.10 10.77 -11.34
C LEU A 377 -23.10 11.93 -11.43
N HIS A 378 -23.21 12.95 -10.58
CA HIS A 378 -22.32 14.11 -10.57
C HIS A 378 -20.98 13.86 -9.85
N GLU A 379 -20.91 12.84 -8.99
CA GLU A 379 -19.69 12.43 -8.29
C GLU A 379 -18.94 11.31 -9.04
N GLN A 380 -19.58 10.68 -10.03
CA GLN A 380 -18.97 9.64 -10.85
C GLN A 380 -17.90 10.21 -11.79
N VAL A 381 -16.78 9.48 -11.94
CA VAL A 381 -15.69 9.88 -12.84
C VAL A 381 -16.17 9.81 -14.30
N PRO A 382 -16.10 10.93 -15.05
CA PRO A 382 -16.46 10.92 -16.46
C PRO A 382 -15.57 9.96 -17.25
N VAL A 383 -16.20 9.16 -18.10
CA VAL A 383 -15.51 8.17 -18.95
C VAL A 383 -14.38 8.81 -19.76
N LEU A 384 -14.61 10.02 -20.29
CA LEU A 384 -13.62 10.76 -21.07
C LEU A 384 -12.38 11.11 -20.25
N TRP A 385 -12.53 11.46 -18.98
CA TRP A 385 -11.41 11.79 -18.09
C TRP A 385 -10.59 10.53 -17.78
N TRP A 386 -11.28 9.44 -17.50
CA TRP A 386 -10.63 8.14 -17.29
C TRP A 386 -9.90 7.64 -18.55
N SER A 387 -10.58 7.63 -19.71
CA SER A 387 -10.02 7.07 -20.95
C SER A 387 -8.86 7.90 -21.50
N SER A 388 -8.96 9.22 -21.47
CA SER A 388 -7.87 10.12 -21.87
C SER A 388 -6.68 10.00 -20.92
N GLY A 389 -6.91 9.95 -19.61
CA GLY A 389 -5.86 9.78 -18.61
C GLY A 389 -5.15 8.42 -18.71
N LEU A 390 -5.90 7.35 -18.96
CA LEU A 390 -5.34 6.02 -19.22
C LEU A 390 -4.46 6.03 -20.47
N ILE A 391 -4.92 6.61 -21.59
CA ILE A 391 -4.13 6.70 -22.82
C ILE A 391 -2.84 7.51 -22.60
N ILE A 392 -2.94 8.67 -21.96
CA ILE A 392 -1.78 9.53 -21.68
C ILE A 392 -0.78 8.81 -20.78
N SER A 393 -1.24 8.14 -19.72
CA SER A 393 -0.34 7.41 -18.80
C SER A 393 0.34 6.20 -19.48
N VAL A 394 -0.35 5.49 -20.38
CA VAL A 394 0.23 4.40 -21.18
C VAL A 394 1.28 4.93 -22.15
N ILE A 395 1.01 6.02 -22.87
CA ILE A 395 1.96 6.67 -23.78
C ILE A 395 3.19 7.15 -22.99
N PHE A 396 2.95 7.83 -21.87
CA PHE A 396 4.01 8.34 -21.01
C PHE A 396 4.90 7.20 -20.48
N THR A 397 4.29 6.11 -20.01
CA THR A 397 5.01 4.89 -19.62
C THR A 397 5.89 4.37 -20.75
N CYS A 398 5.33 4.19 -21.94
CA CYS A 398 6.08 3.64 -23.07
C CYS A 398 7.26 4.54 -23.45
N ALA A 399 7.07 5.86 -23.38
CA ALA A 399 8.13 6.84 -23.63
C ALA A 399 9.27 6.72 -22.60
N ILE A 400 8.96 6.64 -21.31
CA ILE A 400 9.96 6.50 -20.24
C ILE A 400 10.66 5.13 -20.32
N MET A 401 9.92 4.05 -20.53
CA MET A 401 10.48 2.69 -20.68
C MET A 401 11.45 2.61 -21.87
N ARG A 402 11.10 3.23 -23.01
CA ARG A 402 11.94 3.22 -24.20
C ARG A 402 13.17 4.11 -24.09
N SER A 403 13.03 5.30 -23.49
CA SER A 403 14.08 6.31 -23.41
C SER A 403 15.08 6.07 -22.29
N MET A 404 14.61 5.69 -21.10
CA MET A 404 15.46 5.56 -19.91
C MET A 404 15.95 4.12 -19.68
N PHE A 405 15.14 3.11 -20.02
CA PHE A 405 15.43 1.70 -19.75
C PHE A 405 15.68 0.88 -21.03
N GLY A 406 15.63 1.50 -22.21
CA GLY A 406 15.86 0.82 -23.49
C GLY A 406 14.81 -0.24 -23.86
N MET A 407 13.71 -0.35 -23.11
CA MET A 407 12.68 -1.36 -23.32
C MET A 407 11.86 -1.04 -24.58
N PRO A 408 11.75 -1.96 -25.55
CA PRO A 408 10.91 -1.78 -26.72
C PRO A 408 9.45 -1.47 -26.37
N VAL A 409 8.81 -0.60 -27.15
CA VAL A 409 7.44 -0.10 -26.88
C VAL A 409 6.42 -1.24 -26.81
N TYR A 410 6.52 -2.26 -27.66
CA TYR A 410 5.60 -3.39 -27.63
C TYR A 410 5.72 -4.21 -26.33
N GLN A 411 6.93 -4.32 -25.77
CA GLN A 411 7.17 -5.00 -24.49
C GLN A 411 6.62 -4.16 -23.34
N ALA A 412 6.80 -2.84 -23.38
CA ALA A 412 6.23 -1.92 -22.39
C ALA A 412 4.68 -1.96 -22.41
N LEU A 413 4.06 -1.90 -23.59
CA LEU A 413 2.60 -2.04 -23.75
C LEU A 413 2.09 -3.35 -23.18
N PHE A 414 2.77 -4.46 -23.51
CA PHE A 414 2.42 -5.76 -22.99
C PHE A 414 2.61 -5.84 -21.46
N ALA A 415 3.65 -5.21 -20.90
CA ALA A 415 3.87 -5.15 -19.46
C ALA A 415 2.77 -4.38 -18.73
N VAL A 416 2.31 -3.26 -19.29
CA VAL A 416 1.19 -2.48 -18.73
C VAL A 416 -0.11 -3.29 -18.79
N PHE A 417 -0.39 -3.93 -19.92
CA PHE A 417 -1.56 -4.81 -20.06
C PHE A 417 -1.52 -5.98 -19.09
N LEU A 418 -0.36 -6.65 -18.98
CA LEU A 418 -0.16 -7.74 -18.03
C LEU A 418 -0.30 -7.23 -16.58
N GLY A 419 0.26 -6.06 -16.26
CA GLY A 419 0.13 -5.44 -14.95
C GLY A 419 -1.32 -5.12 -14.59
N PHE A 420 -2.12 -4.65 -15.55
CA PHE A 420 -3.55 -4.46 -15.37
C PHE A 420 -4.26 -5.77 -15.03
N LEU A 421 -4.03 -6.84 -15.80
CA LEU A 421 -4.60 -8.16 -15.47
C LEU A 421 -4.11 -8.68 -14.12
N LEU A 422 -2.83 -8.46 -13.82
CA LEU A 422 -2.23 -8.96 -12.60
C LEU A 422 -2.72 -8.21 -11.35
N SER A 423 -3.16 -6.95 -11.51
CA SER A 423 -3.77 -6.17 -10.43
C SER A 423 -5.03 -6.82 -9.86
N PHE A 424 -5.75 -7.63 -10.64
CA PHE A 424 -6.95 -8.32 -10.19
C PHE A 424 -6.64 -9.34 -9.09
N PHE A 425 -5.50 -10.03 -9.21
CA PHE A 425 -5.02 -10.96 -8.19
C PHE A 425 -4.67 -10.21 -6.90
N GLY A 426 -4.05 -9.03 -7.04
CA GLY A 426 -3.74 -8.15 -5.91
C GLY A 426 -5.00 -7.72 -5.17
N ILE A 427 -5.99 -7.21 -5.92
CA ILE A 427 -7.28 -6.74 -5.39
C ILE A 427 -8.03 -7.87 -4.69
N GLN A 428 -8.11 -9.05 -5.30
CA GLN A 428 -8.80 -10.20 -4.72
C GLN A 428 -8.12 -10.70 -3.44
N ALA A 429 -6.79 -10.83 -3.46
CA ALA A 429 -6.04 -11.31 -2.31
C ALA A 429 -6.12 -10.32 -1.14
N SER A 430 -5.93 -9.04 -1.41
CA SER A 430 -6.00 -7.98 -0.40
C SER A 430 -7.42 -7.82 0.16
N GLY A 431 -8.45 -7.82 -0.71
CA GLY A 431 -9.83 -7.69 -0.26
C GLY A 431 -10.31 -8.80 0.70
N GLN A 432 -9.68 -9.98 0.65
CA GLN A 432 -9.97 -11.11 1.55
C GLN A 432 -9.02 -11.23 2.74
N THR A 433 -7.74 -10.89 2.57
CA THR A 433 -6.69 -11.22 3.54
C THR A 433 -5.90 -10.03 4.03
N ASP A 434 -6.17 -8.83 3.51
CA ASP A 434 -5.47 -7.60 3.83
C ASP A 434 -3.98 -7.63 3.46
N THR A 435 -3.61 -8.54 2.55
CA THR A 435 -2.23 -8.73 2.10
C THR A 435 -2.17 -8.72 0.59
N ASN A 436 -1.35 -7.83 0.03
CA ASN A 436 -1.10 -7.74 -1.40
C ASN A 436 0.13 -8.59 -1.81
N PRO A 437 -0.04 -9.64 -2.64
CA PRO A 437 1.05 -10.51 -3.06
C PRO A 437 1.91 -9.89 -4.19
N VAL A 438 2.36 -8.65 -4.03
CA VAL A 438 3.13 -7.88 -5.01
C VAL A 438 4.36 -8.64 -5.50
N GLY A 439 5.08 -9.31 -4.59
CA GLY A 439 6.25 -10.11 -4.93
C GLY A 439 5.93 -11.34 -5.80
N SER A 440 4.77 -11.97 -5.62
CA SER A 440 4.32 -13.08 -6.46
C SER A 440 3.90 -12.58 -7.85
N ILE A 441 3.18 -11.46 -7.89
CA ILE A 441 2.78 -10.78 -9.13
C ILE A 441 4.02 -10.40 -9.96
N GLY A 442 5.05 -9.82 -9.32
CA GLY A 442 6.31 -9.51 -9.97
C GLY A 442 6.97 -10.74 -10.59
N LYS A 443 7.04 -11.86 -9.88
CA LYS A 443 7.63 -13.12 -10.41
C LYS A 443 6.86 -13.70 -11.58
N VAL A 444 5.52 -13.59 -11.59
CA VAL A 444 4.71 -14.02 -12.73
C VAL A 444 5.07 -13.20 -13.97
N ALA A 445 5.18 -11.87 -13.83
CA ALA A 445 5.65 -11.01 -14.91
C ALA A 445 7.09 -11.35 -15.35
N GLN A 446 8.01 -11.60 -14.41
CA GLN A 446 9.38 -12.06 -14.74
C GLN A 446 9.37 -13.35 -15.56
N LEU A 447 8.54 -14.33 -15.21
CA LEU A 447 8.41 -15.58 -15.95
C LEU A 447 7.91 -15.34 -17.38
N THR A 448 6.92 -14.46 -17.56
CA THR A 448 6.37 -14.12 -18.87
C THR A 448 7.41 -13.45 -19.77
N PHE A 449 8.24 -12.57 -19.20
CA PHE A 449 9.26 -11.83 -19.94
C PHE A 449 10.60 -12.57 -20.09
N ALA A 450 10.78 -13.73 -19.43
CA ALA A 450 12.04 -14.47 -19.43
C ALA A 450 12.46 -14.99 -20.82
N LYS A 451 11.51 -15.16 -21.75
CA LYS A 451 11.76 -15.67 -23.11
C LYS A 451 11.46 -14.65 -24.21
N MET A 452 11.30 -13.36 -23.86
CA MET A 452 11.04 -12.35 -24.88
C MET A 452 12.28 -12.04 -25.71
N PRO A 453 12.12 -11.85 -27.05
CA PRO A 453 13.25 -11.54 -27.92
C PRO A 453 13.86 -10.20 -27.54
N THR A 454 15.17 -10.18 -27.33
CA THR A 454 15.97 -9.02 -26.95
C THR A 454 17.36 -9.12 -27.57
N GLU A 455 18.03 -7.98 -27.75
CA GLU A 455 19.32 -7.90 -28.47
C GLU A 455 20.50 -8.41 -27.64
N SER A 456 20.41 -8.35 -26.31
CA SER A 456 21.47 -8.78 -25.38
C SER A 456 20.88 -9.35 -24.08
N LEU A 457 21.70 -10.08 -23.33
CA LEU A 457 21.33 -10.57 -22.01
C LEU A 457 21.04 -9.43 -21.03
N GLU A 458 21.81 -8.34 -21.10
CA GLU A 458 21.59 -7.14 -20.27
C GLU A 458 20.24 -6.50 -20.59
N ALA A 459 19.90 -6.35 -21.89
CA ALA A 459 18.61 -5.84 -22.31
C ALA A 459 17.46 -6.76 -21.84
N LEU A 460 17.65 -8.08 -21.88
CA LEU A 460 16.69 -9.04 -21.33
C LEU A 460 16.49 -8.82 -19.83
N GLN A 461 17.56 -8.66 -19.06
CA GLN A 461 17.49 -8.44 -17.61
C GLN A 461 16.78 -7.13 -17.27
N VAL A 462 17.08 -6.03 -17.97
CA VAL A 462 16.42 -4.73 -17.77
C VAL A 462 14.93 -4.82 -18.10
N THR A 463 14.57 -5.32 -19.28
CA THR A 463 13.18 -5.51 -19.67
C THR A 463 12.43 -6.39 -18.68
N ASN A 464 13.04 -7.50 -18.23
CA ASN A 464 12.42 -8.44 -17.32
C ASN A 464 12.14 -7.80 -15.94
N LEU A 465 13.12 -7.10 -15.38
CA LEU A 465 12.99 -6.41 -14.10
C LEU A 465 12.00 -5.25 -14.19
N MET A 466 12.00 -4.48 -15.27
CA MET A 466 11.08 -3.36 -15.45
C MET A 466 9.64 -3.83 -15.69
N ALA A 467 9.43 -4.91 -16.45
CA ALA A 467 8.10 -5.49 -16.61
C ALA A 467 7.53 -5.98 -15.26
N ALA A 468 8.38 -6.61 -14.44
CA ALA A 468 8.01 -7.02 -13.09
C ALA A 468 7.66 -5.83 -12.20
N ASN A 469 8.44 -4.75 -12.30
CA ASN A 469 8.21 -3.51 -11.57
C ASN A 469 6.91 -2.81 -11.97
N ILE A 470 6.56 -2.81 -13.27
CA ILE A 470 5.27 -2.29 -13.77
C ILE A 470 4.13 -3.09 -13.15
N ALA A 471 4.16 -4.41 -13.25
CA ALA A 471 3.10 -5.27 -12.70
C ALA A 471 2.97 -5.13 -11.18
N ALA A 472 4.10 -5.13 -10.46
CA ALA A 472 4.14 -4.95 -9.02
C ALA A 472 3.57 -3.59 -8.58
N SER A 473 3.99 -2.50 -9.23
CA SER A 473 3.54 -1.14 -8.88
C SER A 473 2.07 -0.93 -9.24
N ALA A 474 1.62 -1.45 -10.38
CA ALA A 474 0.23 -1.44 -10.77
C ALA A 474 -0.65 -2.17 -9.75
N ALA A 475 -0.24 -3.37 -9.31
CA ALA A 475 -0.97 -4.12 -8.30
C ALA A 475 -0.95 -3.46 -6.92
N ALA A 476 0.19 -2.90 -6.50
CA ALA A 476 0.29 -2.16 -5.24
C ALA A 476 -0.70 -1.00 -5.19
N GLN A 477 -0.61 -0.11 -6.18
CA GLN A 477 -1.43 1.11 -6.23
C GLN A 477 -2.91 0.81 -6.44
N SER A 478 -3.25 -0.17 -7.29
CA SER A 478 -4.65 -0.52 -7.55
C SER A 478 -5.35 -1.10 -6.32
N VAL A 479 -4.62 -1.87 -5.50
CA VAL A 479 -5.15 -2.43 -4.24
C VAL A 479 -5.47 -1.33 -3.25
N ASP A 480 -4.53 -0.41 -3.03
CA ASP A 480 -4.72 0.65 -2.03
C ASP A 480 -5.85 1.58 -2.45
N ILE A 481 -5.94 1.93 -3.74
CA ILE A 481 -7.03 2.77 -4.26
C ILE A 481 -8.37 2.03 -4.17
N MET A 482 -8.41 0.73 -4.45
CA MET A 482 -9.63 -0.06 -4.27
C MET A 482 -10.09 -0.08 -2.81
N GLY A 483 -9.15 -0.24 -1.88
CA GLY A 483 -9.42 -0.19 -0.46
C GLY A 483 -9.94 1.17 0.01
N ILE A 484 -9.37 2.26 -0.51
CA ILE A 484 -9.86 3.62 -0.27
C ILE A 484 -11.29 3.80 -0.81
N LEU A 485 -11.60 3.30 -2.01
CA LEU A 485 -12.96 3.37 -2.57
C LEU A 485 -13.98 2.63 -1.69
N ARG A 486 -13.58 1.50 -1.08
CA ARG A 486 -14.40 0.75 -0.12
C ARG A 486 -14.64 1.52 1.19
N GLN A 487 -13.80 2.49 1.50
CA GLN A 487 -13.98 3.33 2.68
C GLN A 487 -15.09 4.37 2.49
N VAL A 488 -15.27 4.84 1.25
CA VAL A 488 -16.19 5.93 0.89
C VAL A 488 -17.61 5.43 0.61
N GLY A 489 -17.74 4.25 0.01
CA GLY A 489 -19.04 3.58 -0.21
C GLY A 489 -19.46 2.69 0.94
#